data_AF-A0A528FRZ6-F1
#
_entry.id   AF-A0A528FRZ6-F1
#
_cell.length_a   1.000
_cell.length_b   1.000
_cell.length_c   1.000
_cell.angle_alpha   90.00
_cell.angle_beta   90.00
_cell.angle_gamma   90.00
#
_symmetry.space_group_name_H-M   'P 1'
#
loop_
_entity.id
_entity.type
_entity.pdbx_description
1 polymer ?
#
loop_
_entity_poly.entity_id
_entity_poly.type
_entity_poly.pdbx_seq_one_letter_code
_entity_poly.pdbx_strand_id
1 'polypeptide(L)'
;TYTTYIVSTPGKVFEAITKPDLARHYWGHENVSDWKLGSRWEHIRANDERTVELVGKVVEVSPPTLLVITWANASQASDPASYSRVT
;
A
#
# COMPACT_ATOMS: atom_id res chain seq x y z
N THR A 1 -1.11 12.36 15.43
CA THR A 1 0.07 11.79 14.75
C THR A 1 0.46 10.50 15.44
N TYR A 2 0.84 9.48 14.69
CA TYR A 2 1.32 8.20 15.23
C TYR A 2 2.69 7.91 14.61
N THR A 3 3.66 7.55 15.43
CA THR A 3 5.03 7.30 14.98
C THR A 3 5.53 5.99 15.58
N THR A 4 6.15 5.16 14.75
CA THR A 4 6.87 3.96 15.16
C THR A 4 8.29 4.02 14.62
N TYR A 5 9.24 3.41 15.35
CA TYR A 5 10.64 3.37 14.96
C TYR A 5 11.01 1.94 14.55
N ILE A 6 11.63 1.79 13.38
CA ILE A 6 12.08 0.51 12.83
C ILE A 6 13.60 0.57 12.70
N VAL A 7 14.31 -0.40 13.30
CA VAL A 7 15.77 -0.50 13.22
C VAL A 7 16.17 -1.11 11.88
N SER A 8 16.15 -0.29 10.83
CA SER A 8 16.50 -0.67 9.44
C SER A 8 16.89 0.57 8.63
N THR A 9 17.21 0.40 7.34
CA THR A 9 17.40 1.53 6.42
C THR A 9 16.07 1.96 5.79
N PRO A 10 15.88 3.23 5.42
CA PRO A 10 14.68 3.69 4.72
C PRO A 10 14.38 2.86 3.47
N GLY A 11 15.42 2.52 2.68
CA GLY A 11 15.28 1.66 1.50
C GLY A 11 14.68 0.30 1.80
N LYS A 12 15.18 -0.41 2.82
CA LYS A 12 14.64 -1.72 3.21
C LYS A 12 13.20 -1.64 3.71
N VAL A 13 12.86 -0.58 4.46
CA VAL A 13 11.48 -0.35 4.92
C VAL A 13 10.56 -0.09 3.73
N PHE A 14 10.99 0.76 2.79
CA PHE A 14 10.22 1.07 1.59
C PHE A 14 10.00 -0.19 0.72
N GLU A 15 11.03 -1.01 0.55
CA GLU A 15 10.92 -2.29 -0.16
C GLU A 15 9.98 -3.28 0.54
N ALA A 16 10.00 -3.36 1.88
CA ALA A 16 9.10 -4.22 2.63
C ALA A 16 7.62 -3.83 2.45
N ILE A 17 7.34 -2.56 2.16
CA ILE A 17 6.00 -2.07 1.84
C ILE A 17 5.66 -2.33 0.36
N THR A 18 6.58 -2.06 -0.56
CA THR A 18 6.28 -1.95 -2.00
C THR A 18 6.55 -3.19 -2.83
N LYS A 19 7.37 -4.13 -2.36
CA LYS A 19 7.63 -5.41 -3.06
C LYS A 19 6.63 -6.47 -2.59
N PRO A 20 5.77 -7.02 -3.47
CA PRO A 20 4.78 -8.04 -3.12
C PRO A 20 5.38 -9.21 -2.32
N ASP A 21 6.50 -9.76 -2.82
CA ASP A 21 7.16 -10.90 -2.20
C ASP A 21 7.64 -10.63 -0.77
N LEU A 22 7.98 -9.38 -0.43
CA LEU A 22 8.33 -9.01 0.94
C LEU A 22 7.09 -8.70 1.76
N ALA A 23 6.17 -7.89 1.24
CA ALA A 23 4.97 -7.46 1.94
C ALA A 23 4.14 -8.65 2.47
N ARG A 24 4.03 -9.73 1.68
CA ARG A 24 3.29 -10.94 2.07
C ARG A 24 3.79 -11.60 3.35
N HIS A 25 5.07 -11.46 3.68
CA HIS A 25 5.68 -12.06 4.87
C HIS A 25 5.29 -11.32 6.16
N TYR A 26 4.99 -10.02 6.06
CA TYR A 26 4.69 -9.17 7.22
C TYR A 26 3.20 -8.87 7.37
N TRP A 27 2.44 -8.84 6.26
CA TRP A 27 1.02 -8.44 6.25
C TRP A 27 0.06 -9.57 5.90
N GLY A 28 0.55 -10.74 5.45
CA GLY A 28 -0.33 -11.77 4.86
C GLY A 28 -1.01 -11.32 3.56
N HIS A 29 -0.52 -10.20 2.99
CA HIS A 29 -1.04 -9.55 1.80
C HIS A 29 0.12 -8.99 0.97
N GLU A 30 -0.12 -8.89 -0.32
CA GLU A 30 0.76 -8.23 -1.26
C GLU A 30 0.22 -6.84 -1.58
N ASN A 31 1.10 -5.84 -1.61
CA ASN A 31 0.77 -4.53 -2.15
C ASN A 31 1.25 -4.46 -3.60
N VAL A 32 0.31 -4.37 -4.54
CA VAL A 32 0.61 -4.45 -5.97
C VAL A 32 0.33 -3.09 -6.62
N SER A 33 1.36 -2.50 -7.22
CA SER A 33 1.31 -1.29 -8.02
C SER A 33 2.62 -1.14 -8.80
N ASP A 34 2.65 -0.25 -9.80
CA ASP A 34 3.91 0.24 -10.38
C ASP A 34 4.47 1.46 -9.61
N TRP A 35 3.77 1.90 -8.56
CA TRP A 35 4.17 2.92 -7.58
C TRP A 35 4.51 4.29 -8.18
N LYS A 36 3.89 4.65 -9.32
CA LYS A 36 3.99 5.99 -9.90
C LYS A 36 2.87 6.90 -9.42
N LEU A 37 3.08 8.21 -9.49
CA LEU A 37 2.05 9.20 -9.16
C LEU A 37 0.75 8.93 -9.93
N GLY A 38 -0.38 8.85 -9.22
CA GLY A 38 -1.70 8.58 -9.78
C GLY A 38 -2.01 7.10 -10.05
N SER A 39 -1.02 6.20 -9.94
CA SER A 39 -1.21 4.78 -10.17
C SER A 39 -2.17 4.17 -9.18
N ARG A 40 -2.98 3.22 -9.66
CA ARG A 40 -3.79 2.36 -8.80
C ARG A 40 -2.89 1.41 -8.01
N TRP A 41 -3.25 1.14 -6.77
CA TRP A 41 -2.65 0.08 -5.97
C TRP A 41 -3.73 -0.84 -5.40
N GLU A 42 -3.36 -2.08 -5.14
CA GLU A 42 -4.22 -3.12 -4.59
C GLU A 42 -3.56 -3.81 -3.39
N HIS A 43 -4.37 -4.10 -2.37
CA HIS A 43 -4.00 -4.96 -1.25
C HIS A 43 -4.61 -6.34 -1.47
N ILE A 44 -3.77 -7.30 -1.85
CA ILE A 44 -4.21 -8.61 -2.32
C ILE A 44 -3.86 -9.66 -1.28
N ARG A 45 -4.83 -10.47 -0.86
CA ARG A 45 -4.60 -11.57 0.07
C ARG A 45 -3.53 -12.54 -0.48
N ALA A 46 -2.57 -12.91 0.35
CA ALA A 46 -1.47 -13.79 -0.04
C ALA A 46 -1.79 -15.28 0.22
N ASN A 47 -2.94 -15.73 -0.25
CA ASN A 47 -3.43 -17.11 -0.23
C ASN A 47 -3.87 -17.53 -1.65
N ASP A 48 -4.47 -18.71 -1.81
CA ASP A 48 -4.89 -19.21 -3.12
C ASP A 48 -6.02 -18.38 -3.73
N GLU A 49 -6.91 -17.82 -2.90
CA GLU A 49 -8.06 -17.02 -3.35
C GLU A 49 -7.67 -15.65 -3.91
N ARG A 50 -6.48 -15.12 -3.55
CA ARG A 50 -5.92 -13.86 -4.10
C ARG A 50 -6.91 -12.69 -4.10
N THR A 51 -7.79 -12.61 -3.10
CA THR A 51 -8.85 -11.60 -3.07
C THR A 51 -8.28 -10.20 -2.88
N VAL A 52 -8.81 -9.23 -3.62
CA VAL A 52 -8.47 -7.80 -3.45
C VAL A 52 -9.35 -7.23 -2.34
N GLU A 53 -8.75 -6.90 -1.20
CA GLU A 53 -9.49 -6.37 -0.05
C GLU A 53 -9.55 -4.83 -0.07
N LEU A 54 -8.43 -4.19 -0.40
CA LEU A 54 -8.33 -2.73 -0.48
C LEU A 54 -7.82 -2.30 -1.84
N VAL A 55 -8.27 -1.11 -2.25
CA VAL A 55 -7.80 -0.45 -3.47
C VAL A 55 -7.55 1.02 -3.18
N GLY A 56 -6.67 1.64 -3.96
CA GLY A 56 -6.34 3.05 -3.79
C GLY A 56 -5.55 3.62 -4.94
N LYS A 57 -5.06 4.84 -4.73
CA LYS A 57 -4.15 5.52 -5.66
C LYS A 57 -2.93 6.06 -4.94
N VAL A 58 -1.81 6.10 -5.65
CA VAL A 58 -0.61 6.81 -5.21
C VAL A 58 -0.82 8.30 -5.39
N VAL A 59 -0.72 9.05 -4.30
CA VAL A 59 -0.96 10.50 -4.27
C VAL A 59 0.34 11.29 -4.31
N GLU A 60 1.38 10.80 -3.62
CA GLU A 60 2.73 11.36 -3.64
C GLU A 60 3.73 10.22 -3.46
N VAL A 61 4.88 10.31 -4.12
CA VAL A 61 5.92 9.28 -4.02
C VAL A 61 7.30 9.90 -4.27
N SER A 62 8.22 9.64 -3.35
CA SER A 62 9.64 9.99 -3.46
C SER A 62 10.45 8.91 -2.75
N PRO A 63 10.79 7.80 -3.43
CA PRO A 63 11.46 6.68 -2.80
C PRO A 63 12.88 7.07 -2.36
N PRO A 64 13.36 6.56 -1.21
CA PRO A 64 12.67 5.64 -0.29
C PRO A 64 12.00 6.36 0.90
N THR A 65 11.82 7.69 0.86
CA THR A 65 11.50 8.50 2.04
C THR A 65 10.03 8.91 2.14
N LEU A 66 9.27 8.87 1.04
CA LEU A 66 7.87 9.27 1.02
C LEU A 66 7.02 8.34 0.13
N LEU A 67 5.92 7.86 0.69
CA LEU A 67 4.83 7.23 -0.03
C LEU A 67 3.51 7.66 0.63
N VAL A 68 2.67 8.34 -0.13
CA VAL A 68 1.32 8.72 0.29
C VAL A 68 0.32 8.05 -0.64
N ILE A 69 -0.61 7.28 -0.07
CA ILE A 69 -1.63 6.53 -0.80
C ILE A 69 -3.00 6.81 -0.20
N THR A 70 -4.04 6.72 -1.04
CA THR A 70 -5.42 6.57 -0.56
C THR A 70 -5.77 5.10 -0.38
N TRP A 71 -6.85 4.78 0.33
CA TRP A 71 -7.42 3.43 0.34
C TRP A 71 -8.92 3.43 0.61
N ALA A 72 -9.62 2.44 0.05
CA ALA A 72 -11.00 2.10 0.34
C ALA A 72 -11.16 0.57 0.26
N ASN A 73 -12.22 0.03 0.86
CA ASN A 73 -12.60 -1.37 0.59
C ASN A 73 -12.85 -1.54 -0.91
N ALA A 74 -12.41 -2.66 -1.47
CA ALA A 74 -12.59 -2.94 -2.90
C ALA A 74 -14.07 -2.89 -3.34
N SER A 75 -14.99 -3.30 -2.46
CA SER A 75 -16.44 -3.22 -2.69
C SER A 75 -17.00 -1.79 -2.76
N GLN A 76 -16.25 -0.80 -2.25
CA GLN A 76 -16.64 0.62 -2.21
C GLN A 76 -15.82 1.49 -3.17
N ALA A 77 -15.01 0.86 -4.02
CA ALA A 77 -14.05 1.55 -4.90
C ALA A 77 -14.68 2.59 -5.85
N SER A 78 -15.97 2.43 -6.17
CA SER A 78 -16.74 3.32 -7.05
C SER A 78 -17.25 4.58 -6.35
N ASP A 79 -17.17 4.65 -5.02
CA ASP A 79 -17.56 5.82 -4.24
C ASP A 79 -16.30 6.64 -3.86
N PRO A 80 -16.10 7.83 -4.44
CA PRO A 80 -14.96 8.69 -4.11
C PRO A 80 -14.90 9.08 -2.62
N ALA A 81 -16.03 9.17 -1.93
CA ALA A 81 -16.09 9.56 -0.52
C ALA A 81 -15.59 8.46 0.43
N SER A 82 -15.52 7.21 -0.06
CA SER A 82 -15.03 6.07 0.73
C SER A 82 -13.50 5.99 0.82
N TYR A 83 -12.76 6.80 0.05
CA TYR A 83 -11.29 6.81 0.10
C TYR A 83 -10.77 7.59 1.29
N SER A 84 -10.05 6.91 2.16
CA SER A 84 -9.25 7.50 3.23
C SER A 84 -7.85 7.89 2.73
N ARG A 85 -7.24 8.90 3.36
CA ARG A 85 -5.83 9.30 3.21
C ARG A 85 -5.30 9.64 4.60
N VAL A 86 -4.09 9.21 4.94
CA VAL A 86 -3.41 9.69 6.16
C VAL A 86 -2.95 11.13 5.91
N THR A 87 -3.36 12.06 6.78
CA THR A 87 -2.88 13.45 6.86
C THR A 87 -1.73 13.58 7.84
#